data_AF-A0A382GLN1-F1
#
_entry.id   AF-A0A382GLN1-F1
#
_cell.length_a   1.000
_cell.length_b   1.000
_cell.length_c   1.000
_cell.angle_alpha   90.00
_cell.angle_beta   90.00
_cell.angle_gamma   90.00
#
_symmetry.space_group_name_H-M   'P 1'
#
loop_
_entity.id
_entity.type
_entity.pdbx_description
1 polymer ?
#
loop_
_entity_poly.entity_id
_entity_poly.type
_entity_poly.pdbx_seq_one_letter_code
_entity_poly.pdbx_strand_id
1 'polypeptide(L)'
;MAKTTNQEIIEFWRDKPAPLLSVLHDFHDRDGFISDEVMRQVSVGLKVPLAELFGTITFYHHFSRMPPGQDAPRVCMGPVCLLRGSKRILNQLEKDGAVPMPCAGRCDDTVPVLKKGQVLTGLDSGT
;
A
#
# COMPACT_ATOMS: atom_id res chain seq x y z
N MET A 1 -14.65 12.65 12.08
CA MET A 1 -13.57 12.73 13.10
C MET A 1 -12.47 11.79 12.66
N ALA A 2 -11.23 12.27 12.51
CA ALA A 2 -10.11 11.40 12.17
C ALA A 2 -9.89 10.43 13.34
N LYS A 3 -10.02 9.13 13.09
CA LYS A 3 -9.78 8.10 14.11
C LYS A 3 -8.29 8.15 14.43
N THR A 4 -7.95 8.46 15.68
CA THR A 4 -6.57 8.79 16.03
C THR A 4 -5.88 7.58 16.64
N THR A 5 -6.58 6.78 17.45
CA THR A 5 -6.00 5.64 18.15
C THR A 5 -6.31 4.29 17.49
N ASN A 6 -5.49 3.27 17.76
CA ASN A 6 -5.69 1.92 17.22
C ASN A 6 -7.02 1.32 17.68
N GLN A 7 -7.38 1.57 18.95
CA GLN A 7 -8.62 1.09 19.54
C GLN A 7 -9.86 1.67 18.84
N GLU A 8 -9.87 2.98 18.56
CA GLU A 8 -10.98 3.65 17.84
C GLU A 8 -11.19 3.07 16.44
N ILE A 9 -10.10 2.78 15.72
CA ILE A 9 -10.16 2.16 14.38
C ILE A 9 -10.78 0.76 14.48
N ILE A 10 -10.30 -0.06 15.41
CA ILE A 10 -10.78 -1.43 15.61
C ILE A 10 -12.26 -1.45 16.02
N GLU A 11 -12.65 -0.63 16.99
CA GLU A 11 -14.03 -0.57 17.50
C GLU A 11 -15.01 -0.12 16.44
N PHE A 12 -14.64 0.86 15.62
CA PHE A 12 -15.48 1.31 14.51
C PHE A 12 -15.79 0.20 13.49
N TRP A 13 -14.83 -0.69 13.24
CA TRP A 13 -14.99 -1.76 12.25
C TRP A 13 -15.56 -3.05 12.86
N ARG A 14 -15.46 -3.27 14.18
CA ARG A 14 -15.83 -4.53 14.84
C ARG A 14 -17.20 -5.07 14.45
N ASP A 15 -18.22 -4.21 14.42
CA ASP A 15 -19.61 -4.63 14.19
C ASP A 15 -20.06 -4.48 12.72
N LYS A 16 -19.11 -4.21 11.82
CA LYS A 16 -19.38 -4.03 10.39
C LYS A 16 -19.21 -5.35 9.63
N PRO A 17 -19.97 -5.56 8.53
CA PRO A 17 -19.81 -6.74 7.71
C PRO A 17 -18.41 -6.79 7.08
N ALA A 18 -17.77 -7.96 7.13
CA ALA A 18 -16.44 -8.23 6.56
C ALA A 18 -15.37 -7.15 6.88
N PRO A 19 -15.05 -6.92 8.16
CA PRO A 19 -14.30 -5.73 8.58
C PRO A 19 -12.79 -5.80 8.32
N LEU A 20 -12.27 -7.00 8.05
CA LEU A 20 -10.82 -7.27 8.02
C LEU A 20 -10.07 -6.39 7.02
N LEU A 21 -10.50 -6.35 5.76
CA LEU A 21 -9.75 -5.60 4.75
C LEU A 21 -9.85 -4.09 4.99
N SER A 22 -11.04 -3.62 5.37
CA SER A 22 -11.30 -2.20 5.65
C SER A 22 -10.52 -1.67 6.84
N VAL A 23 -10.42 -2.45 7.93
CA VAL A 23 -9.61 -2.06 9.09
C VAL A 23 -8.13 -1.97 8.72
N LEU A 24 -7.63 -2.89 7.89
CA LEU A 24 -6.23 -2.89 7.45
C LEU A 24 -5.93 -1.71 6.54
N HIS A 25 -6.87 -1.30 5.67
CA HIS A 25 -6.75 -0.07 4.88
C HIS A 25 -6.69 1.17 5.77
N ASP A 26 -7.57 1.31 6.76
CA ASP A 26 -7.54 2.46 7.68
C ASP A 26 -6.19 2.57 8.41
N PHE A 27 -5.63 1.45 8.88
CA PHE A 27 -4.31 1.44 9.49
C PHE A 27 -3.19 1.76 8.49
N HIS A 28 -3.23 1.14 7.31
CA HIS A 28 -2.22 1.37 6.28
C HIS A 28 -2.22 2.80 5.75
N ASP A 29 -3.39 3.44 5.65
CA ASP A 29 -3.53 4.84 5.20
C ASP A 29 -3.10 5.82 6.29
N ARG A 30 -3.34 5.51 7.56
CA ARG A 30 -2.89 6.35 8.69
C ARG A 30 -1.38 6.25 8.91
N ASP A 31 -0.84 5.04 8.88
CA ASP A 31 0.54 4.76 9.34
C ASP A 31 1.53 4.55 8.19
N GLY A 32 1.05 4.35 6.96
CA GLY A 32 1.85 4.04 5.77
C GLY A 32 2.28 2.58 5.67
N PHE A 33 2.21 1.80 6.75
CA PHE A 33 2.52 0.38 6.81
C PHE A 33 1.77 -0.27 7.99
N ILE A 34 1.70 -1.60 8.01
CA ILE A 34 1.02 -2.36 9.07
C ILE A 34 2.07 -3.01 9.97
N SER A 35 2.23 -2.47 11.18
CA SER A 35 3.20 -2.98 12.16
C SER A 35 2.73 -4.28 12.83
N ASP A 36 3.67 -5.04 13.39
CA ASP A 36 3.35 -6.26 14.15
C ASP A 36 2.50 -5.97 15.41
N GLU A 37 2.62 -4.76 15.98
CA GLU A 37 1.77 -4.31 17.08
C GLU A 37 0.31 -4.15 16.63
N VAL A 38 0.10 -3.45 15.52
CA VAL A 38 -1.24 -3.27 14.92
C VAL A 38 -1.85 -4.63 14.59
N MET A 39 -1.11 -5.56 13.98
CA MET A 39 -1.62 -6.90 13.69
C MET A 39 -2.08 -7.65 14.94
N ARG A 40 -1.30 -7.58 16.04
CA ARG A 40 -1.69 -8.21 17.31
C ARG A 40 -2.96 -7.59 17.89
N GLN A 41 -3.09 -6.27 17.83
CA GLN A 41 -4.29 -5.58 18.33
C GLN A 41 -5.53 -5.89 17.47
N VAL A 42 -5.40 -5.92 16.14
CA VAL A 42 -6.49 -6.28 15.22
C VAL A 42 -6.93 -7.74 15.44
N SER A 43 -5.97 -8.66 15.61
CA SER A 43 -6.22 -10.07 15.93
C SER A 43 -7.12 -10.23 17.15
N VAL A 44 -6.78 -9.57 18.26
CA VAL A 44 -7.57 -9.58 19.49
C VAL A 44 -8.91 -8.87 19.29
N GLY A 45 -8.92 -7.70 18.64
CA GLY A 45 -10.08 -6.84 18.51
C GLY A 45 -11.18 -7.36 17.59
N LEU A 46 -10.81 -8.10 16.54
CA LEU A 46 -11.72 -8.72 15.58
C LEU A 46 -11.86 -10.24 15.75
N LYS A 47 -11.13 -10.84 16.70
CA LYS A 47 -11.09 -12.29 16.95
C LYS A 47 -10.67 -13.10 15.70
N VAL A 48 -9.73 -12.57 14.94
CA VAL A 48 -9.15 -13.22 13.75
C VAL A 48 -7.78 -13.78 14.10
N PRO A 49 -7.46 -15.04 13.78
CA PRO A 49 -6.14 -15.61 14.06
C PRO A 49 -5.00 -14.77 13.46
N LEU A 50 -3.92 -14.58 14.23
CA LEU A 50 -2.76 -13.80 13.77
C LEU A 50 -2.15 -14.38 12.47
N ALA A 51 -2.19 -15.71 12.31
CA ALA A 51 -1.71 -16.39 11.10
C ALA A 51 -2.55 -16.02 9.85
N GLU A 52 -3.87 -15.87 10.00
CA GLU A 52 -4.76 -15.46 8.91
C GLU A 52 -4.56 -14.00 8.53
N LEU A 53 -4.36 -13.13 9.52
CA LEU A 53 -3.96 -11.74 9.31
C LEU A 53 -2.64 -11.64 8.54
N PHE A 54 -1.64 -12.41 8.95
CA PHE A 54 -0.35 -12.47 8.27
C PHE A 54 -0.50 -12.97 6.83
N GLY A 55 -1.27 -14.04 6.60
CA GLY A 55 -1.57 -14.55 5.27
C GLY A 55 -2.24 -13.50 4.40
N THR A 56 -3.23 -12.79 4.94
CA THR A 56 -3.93 -11.70 4.24
C THR A 56 -2.96 -10.58 3.86
N ILE A 57 -2.20 -10.05 4.81
CA ILE A 57 -1.31 -8.90 4.58
C ILE A 57 -0.20 -9.24 3.59
N THR A 58 0.35 -10.46 3.65
CA THR A 58 1.39 -10.91 2.71
C THR A 58 0.84 -11.25 1.32
N PHE A 59 -0.44 -11.63 1.22
CA PHE A 59 -1.09 -11.93 -0.05
C PHE A 59 -1.42 -10.67 -0.86
N TYR A 60 -1.95 -9.62 -0.21
CA TYR A 60 -2.30 -8.38 -0.88
C TYR A 60 -1.06 -7.49 -1.09
N HIS A 61 -0.58 -7.41 -2.33
CA HIS A 61 0.54 -6.55 -2.75
C HIS A 61 0.40 -5.06 -2.39
N HIS A 62 -0.82 -4.60 -2.06
CA HIS A 62 -1.06 -3.22 -1.68
C HIS A 62 -0.56 -2.90 -0.27
N PHE A 63 -0.57 -3.88 0.64
CA PHE A 63 -0.16 -3.67 2.03
C PHE A 63 1.35 -3.82 2.18
N SER A 64 1.93 -2.93 2.98
CA SER A 64 3.32 -2.99 3.39
C SER A 64 3.41 -3.29 4.88
N ARG A 65 4.38 -4.11 5.28
CA ARG A 65 4.64 -4.46 6.70
C ARG A 65 5.78 -3.67 7.35
N MET A 66 6.56 -2.98 6.54
CA MET A 66 7.75 -2.26 6.96
C MET A 66 7.82 -0.90 6.26
N PRO A 67 8.48 0.09 6.88
CA PRO A 67 8.83 1.33 6.20
C PRO A 67 9.67 1.06 4.94
N PRO A 68 9.60 1.93 3.91
CA PRO A 68 8.83 3.17 3.85
C PRO A 68 7.33 2.99 3.53
N GLY A 69 6.87 1.76 3.24
CA GLY A 69 5.46 1.46 2.99
C GLY A 69 4.83 2.30 1.87
N GLN A 70 3.73 3.01 2.14
CA GLN A 70 3.09 3.92 1.18
C GLN A 70 3.99 5.09 0.71
N ASP A 71 5.08 5.36 1.42
CA ASP A 71 6.02 6.44 1.10
C ASP A 71 6.98 6.02 -0.02
N ALA A 72 7.18 4.72 -0.23
CA ALA A 72 7.96 4.22 -1.37
C ALA A 72 7.22 4.49 -2.68
N PRO A 73 7.90 5.03 -3.71
CA PRO A 73 7.36 5.11 -5.05
C PRO A 73 7.10 3.71 -5.61
N ARG A 74 5.86 3.42 -6.02
CA ARG A 74 5.49 2.15 -6.65
C ARG A 74 5.36 2.32 -8.16
N VAL A 75 6.24 1.69 -8.93
CA VAL A 75 6.33 1.87 -10.39
C VAL A 75 5.56 0.77 -11.11
N CYS A 76 4.64 1.15 -12.00
CA CYS A 76 3.88 0.19 -12.79
C CYS A 76 4.78 -0.63 -13.72
N MET A 77 4.70 -1.95 -13.59
CA MET A 77 5.43 -2.91 -14.43
C MET A 77 4.51 -3.69 -15.37
N GLY A 78 3.32 -3.14 -15.67
CA GLY A 78 2.43 -3.71 -16.68
C GLY A 78 3.07 -3.72 -18.08
N PRO A 79 2.57 -4.55 -19.02
CA PRO A 79 3.19 -4.72 -20.34
C PRO A 79 3.41 -3.41 -21.11
N VAL A 80 2.40 -2.53 -21.13
CA VAL A 80 2.50 -1.20 -21.78
C VAL A 80 3.55 -0.31 -21.12
N CYS A 81 3.64 -0.34 -19.78
CA CYS A 81 4.60 0.47 -19.03
C CYS A 81 6.04 -0.02 -19.24
N LEU A 82 6.23 -1.34 -19.36
CA LEU A 82 7.52 -1.94 -19.72
C LEU A 82 7.99 -1.46 -21.10
N LEU A 83 7.10 -1.45 -22.10
CA LEU A 83 7.39 -0.92 -23.44
C LEU A 83 7.74 0.59 -23.41
N ARG A 84 7.13 1.34 -22.49
CA ARG A 84 7.41 2.77 -22.26
C ARG A 84 8.61 3.03 -21.34
N GLY A 85 9.38 2.00 -20.97
CA GLY A 85 10.62 2.15 -20.23
C GLY A 85 10.47 2.24 -18.71
N SER A 86 9.46 1.61 -18.11
CA SER A 86 9.25 1.64 -16.65
C SER A 86 10.44 1.14 -15.82
N LYS A 87 11.26 0.23 -16.37
CA LYS A 87 12.53 -0.21 -15.74
C LYS A 87 13.49 0.96 -15.49
N ARG A 88 13.57 1.92 -16.42
CA ARG A 88 14.43 3.10 -16.27
C ARG A 88 13.95 3.97 -15.12
N ILE A 89 12.64 4.16 -14.99
CA ILE A 89 12.03 4.95 -13.91
C ILE A 89 12.25 4.27 -12.56
N LEU A 90 12.04 2.95 -12.48
CA LEU A 90 12.30 2.18 -11.27
C LEU A 90 13.75 2.35 -10.79
N ASN A 91 14.72 2.25 -11.71
CA ASN A 91 16.13 2.42 -11.38
C ASN A 91 16.48 3.87 -10.98
N GLN A 92 15.88 4.87 -11.63
CA GLN A 92 16.09 6.29 -11.27
C GLN A 92 15.60 6.61 -9.85
N LEU A 93 14.52 5.95 -9.42
CA LEU A 93 13.91 6.13 -8.11
C LEU A 93 14.42 5.13 -7.06
N GLU A 94 15.45 4.34 -7.36
CA GLU A 94 16.00 3.34 -6.43
C GLU A 94 16.44 3.96 -5.11
N LYS A 95 17.05 5.15 -5.15
CA LYS A 95 17.48 5.90 -3.96
C LYS A 95 16.31 6.35 -3.07
N ASP A 96 15.12 6.46 -3.65
CA ASP A 96 13.88 6.81 -2.94
C ASP A 96 13.16 5.56 -2.40
N GLY A 97 13.77 4.37 -2.54
CA GLY A 97 13.19 3.10 -2.11
C GLY A 97 12.09 2.60 -3.03
N ALA A 98 12.13 2.92 -4.33
CA ALA A 98 11.08 2.53 -5.26
C ALA A 98 10.95 1.01 -5.40
N VAL A 99 9.70 0.56 -5.53
CA VAL A 99 9.35 -0.85 -5.68
C VAL A 99 8.52 -1.08 -6.94
N PRO A 100 8.66 -2.23 -7.61
CA PRO A 100 7.79 -2.58 -8.72
C PRO A 100 6.38 -2.88 -8.22
N MET A 101 5.37 -2.55 -9.02
CA MET A 101 3.98 -2.96 -8.76
C MET A 101 3.30 -3.51 -10.03
N PRO A 102 2.22 -4.30 -9.87
CA PRO A 102 1.37 -4.73 -10.98
C PRO A 102 0.76 -3.58 -11.78
N CYS A 103 0.04 -3.92 -12.86
CA CYS A 103 -0.61 -2.96 -13.74
C CYS A 103 -1.52 -1.98 -12.96
N ALA A 104 -1.31 -0.69 -13.15
CA ALA A 104 -2.12 0.36 -12.53
C ALA A 104 -3.41 0.71 -13.29
N GLY A 105 -3.67 0.07 -14.45
CA GLY A 105 -4.84 0.34 -15.28
C GLY A 105 -4.84 1.72 -15.97
N ARG A 106 -3.71 2.43 -15.96
CA ARG A 106 -3.53 3.79 -16.49
C ARG A 106 -2.68 3.78 -17.75
N CYS A 107 -3.14 3.05 -18.77
CA CYS A 107 -2.37 2.87 -20.01
C CYS A 107 -2.32 4.13 -20.88
N ASP A 108 -3.27 5.05 -20.73
CA ASP A 108 -3.31 6.32 -21.45
C ASP A 108 -2.30 7.33 -20.89
N ASP A 109 -1.91 7.17 -19.63
CA ASP A 109 -0.91 8.01 -18.95
C ASP A 109 0.53 7.59 -19.31
N THR A 110 1.50 8.48 -19.15
CA THR A 110 2.93 8.06 -19.04
C THR A 110 3.11 7.05 -17.90
N VAL A 111 4.22 6.30 -17.87
CA VAL A 111 4.46 5.28 -16.84
C VAL A 111 4.09 5.78 -15.43
N PRO A 112 3.03 5.24 -14.82
CA PRO A 112 2.51 5.77 -13.57
C PRO A 112 3.33 5.27 -12.39
N VAL A 113 3.59 6.19 -11.46
CA VAL A 113 4.23 5.92 -10.16
C VAL A 113 3.27 6.30 -9.05
N LEU A 114 2.97 5.39 -8.12
CA LEU A 114 2.10 5.67 -6.98
C LEU A 114 2.93 6.01 -5.74
N LYS A 115 2.58 7.09 -5.03
CA LYS A 115 3.22 7.49 -3.77
C LYS A 115 2.19 8.19 -2.87
N LYS A 116 1.98 7.74 -1.63
CA LYS A 116 0.99 8.31 -0.67
C LYS A 116 -0.38 8.63 -1.27
N GLY A 117 -0.97 7.68 -2.00
CA GLY A 117 -2.27 7.86 -2.65
C GLY A 117 -2.28 8.80 -3.87
N GLN A 118 -1.14 9.41 -4.22
CA GLN A 118 -1.00 10.22 -5.43
C GLN A 118 -0.52 9.36 -6.60
N VAL A 119 -1.02 9.69 -7.78
CA VAL A 119 -0.54 9.15 -9.05
C VAL A 119 0.38 10.19 -9.65
N LEU A 120 1.66 9.87 -9.75
CA LEU A 120 2.66 10.69 -10.41
C LEU A 120 2.79 10.21 -11.85
N THR A 121 2.38 11.08 -12.78
CA THR A 121 2.50 10.91 -14.22
C THR A 121 3.38 12.03 -14.75
N GLY A 122 4.35 11.72 -15.61
CA GLY A 122 5.25 12.73 -16.18
C GLY A 122 6.45 13.07 -15.30
N LEU A 123 7.18 12.08 -14.79
CA LEU A 123 8.57 12.33 -14.39
C LEU A 123 9.35 12.63 -15.68
N ASP A 124 9.46 13.93 -15.99
CA ASP A 124 10.28 14.45 -17.07
C ASP A 124 11.71 13.94 -16.90
N SER A 125 12.06 12.87 -17.61
CA SER A 125 13.44 12.48 -17.80
C SER A 125 14.08 13.43 -18.82
N GLY A 126 14.19 14.71 -18.47
CA GLY A 126 14.51 15.76 -19.44
C GLY A 126 14.67 17.17 -18.90
N THR A 127 15.23 17.39 -17.70
CA THR A 127 16.16 18.52 -17.46
C THR A 127 17.09 18.18 -16.30
#